data_AF-A0AAZ3PUM4-F1
#
_entry.id   AF-A0AAZ3PUM4-F1
#
_cell.length_a   1.000
_cell.length_b   1.000
_cell.length_c   1.000
_cell.angle_alpha   90.00
_cell.angle_beta   90.00
_cell.angle_gamma   90.00
#
_symmetry.space_group_name_H-M   'P 1'
#
loop_
_entity.id
_entity.type
_entity.pdbx_description
1 polymer ?
#
loop_
_entity_poly.entity_id
_entity_poly.type
_entity_poly.pdbx_seq_one_letter_code
_entity_poly.pdbx_strand_id
1 'polypeptide(L)'
;ISITLFLQSGKGYKAISKALGLQRTTVRAVIHKWRTFGTVVNLHRSGRPTKITPRAQRRLIQEVTKEPTTTSKELQASLASVKVSVHDSTIRKTLGKNGIHGPSSKAKTTADQKEHKGSSHFWQKTS
;
A
#
# COMPACT_ATOMS: atom_id res chain seq x y z
N ILE A 1 -32.43 6.79 -10.62
CA ILE A 1 -32.97 6.88 -12.00
C ILE A 1 -31.92 6.30 -12.96
N SER A 2 -32.14 5.10 -13.49
CA SER A 2 -31.09 4.32 -14.17
C SER A 2 -31.19 4.43 -15.70
N ILE A 3 -30.16 5.02 -16.35
CA ILE A 3 -30.03 5.11 -17.83
C ILE A 3 -30.19 3.74 -18.51
N THR A 4 -29.80 2.67 -17.85
CA THR A 4 -29.89 1.29 -18.35
C THR A 4 -31.32 0.89 -18.73
N LEU A 5 -32.33 1.33 -17.97
CA LEU A 5 -33.74 1.05 -18.28
C LEU A 5 -34.19 1.74 -19.58
N PHE A 6 -33.65 2.94 -19.85
CA PHE A 6 -33.93 3.69 -21.07
C PHE A 6 -33.24 3.08 -22.30
N LEU A 7 -32.06 2.48 -22.11
CA LEU A 7 -31.36 1.72 -23.15
C LEU A 7 -32.10 0.43 -23.52
N GLN A 8 -32.56 -0.33 -22.52
CA GLN A 8 -33.33 -1.56 -22.73
C GLN A 8 -34.67 -1.30 -23.43
N SER A 9 -35.27 -0.13 -23.20
CA SER A 9 -36.50 0.30 -23.88
C SER A 9 -36.25 0.94 -25.26
N GLY A 10 -35.03 0.91 -25.80
CA GLY A 10 -34.72 1.37 -27.17
C GLY A 10 -34.87 2.88 -27.39
N LYS A 11 -34.87 3.68 -26.32
CA LYS A 11 -35.13 5.13 -26.42
C LYS A 11 -33.91 5.86 -27.01
N GLY A 12 -34.16 6.79 -27.94
CA GLY A 12 -33.11 7.61 -28.54
C GLY A 12 -32.49 8.62 -27.57
N TYR A 13 -31.25 9.05 -27.84
CA TYR A 13 -30.47 9.94 -26.96
C TYR A 13 -31.19 11.22 -26.51
N LYS A 14 -32.01 11.83 -27.38
CA LYS A 14 -32.77 13.06 -27.08
C LYS A 14 -33.85 12.81 -26.02
N ALA A 15 -34.55 11.69 -26.10
CA ALA A 15 -35.61 11.32 -25.16
C ALA A 15 -35.01 11.04 -23.77
N ILE A 16 -33.87 10.35 -23.72
CA ILE A 16 -33.14 10.05 -22.48
C ILE A 16 -32.64 11.34 -21.83
N SER A 17 -32.03 12.23 -22.61
CA SER A 17 -31.55 13.54 -22.14
C SER A 17 -32.68 14.36 -21.49
N LYS A 18 -33.84 14.45 -22.14
CA LYS A 18 -35.01 15.17 -21.61
C LYS A 18 -35.58 14.51 -20.35
N ALA A 19 -35.69 13.18 -20.32
CA ALA A 19 -36.23 12.44 -19.18
C ALA A 19 -35.35 12.55 -17.92
N LEU A 20 -34.04 12.70 -18.09
CA LEU A 20 -33.08 12.75 -16.99
C LEU A 20 -32.59 14.17 -16.65
N GLY A 21 -32.95 15.18 -17.45
CA GLY A 21 -32.39 16.52 -17.32
C GLY A 21 -30.88 16.59 -17.57
N LEU A 22 -30.30 15.60 -18.25
CA LEU A 22 -28.86 15.50 -18.50
C LEU A 22 -28.51 16.00 -19.91
N GLN A 23 -27.33 16.57 -20.08
CA GLN A 23 -26.83 16.94 -21.39
C GLN A 23 -26.65 15.70 -22.29
N ARG A 24 -26.94 15.84 -23.59
CA ARG A 24 -26.82 14.76 -24.59
C ARG A 24 -25.40 14.16 -24.65
N THR A 25 -24.36 14.97 -24.40
CA THR A 25 -22.95 14.55 -24.32
C THR A 25 -22.72 13.57 -23.18
N THR A 26 -23.25 13.87 -21.99
CA THR A 26 -23.20 13.00 -20.81
C THR A 26 -23.91 11.68 -21.07
N VAL A 27 -25.11 11.73 -21.67
CA VAL A 27 -25.86 10.52 -22.07
C VAL A 27 -25.01 9.65 -23.02
N ARG A 28 -24.38 10.26 -24.04
CA ARG A 28 -23.50 9.54 -24.97
C ARG A 28 -22.29 8.91 -24.26
N ALA A 29 -21.64 9.64 -23.36
CA ALA A 29 -20.48 9.14 -22.60
C ALA A 29 -20.86 7.96 -21.69
N VAL A 30 -22.02 8.04 -21.02
CA VAL A 30 -22.52 6.95 -20.17
C VAL A 30 -22.85 5.71 -21.01
N ILE A 31 -23.49 5.88 -22.16
CA ILE A 31 -23.83 4.75 -23.05
C ILE A 31 -22.57 4.11 -23.62
N HIS A 32 -21.59 4.91 -24.02
CA HIS A 32 -20.29 4.40 -24.45
C HIS A 32 -19.61 3.60 -23.32
N LYS A 33 -19.56 4.15 -22.10
CA LYS A 33 -19.04 3.45 -20.91
C LYS A 33 -19.76 2.12 -20.66
N TRP A 34 -21.08 2.10 -20.74
CA TRP A 34 -21.87 0.89 -20.54
C TRP A 34 -21.60 -0.18 -21.62
N ARG A 35 -21.46 0.22 -22.89
CA ARG A 35 -21.10 -0.71 -23.97
C ARG A 35 -19.70 -1.31 -23.82
N THR A 36 -18.75 -0.53 -23.28
CA THR A 36 -17.36 -0.97 -23.12
C THR A 36 -17.15 -1.80 -21.85
N PHE A 37 -17.74 -1.39 -20.72
CA PHE A 37 -17.47 -1.98 -19.41
C PHE A 37 -18.65 -2.74 -18.80
N GLY A 38 -19.83 -2.72 -19.43
CA GLY A 38 -21.07 -3.33 -18.90
C GLY A 38 -21.67 -2.61 -17.68
N THR A 39 -21.02 -1.56 -17.18
CA THR A 39 -21.41 -0.85 -15.96
C THR A 39 -21.56 0.65 -16.17
N VAL A 40 -22.50 1.24 -15.43
CA VAL A 40 -22.69 2.70 -15.33
C VAL A 40 -21.92 3.29 -14.15
N VAL A 41 -21.53 2.44 -13.18
CA VAL A 41 -20.79 2.84 -11.99
C VAL A 41 -19.40 3.33 -12.39
N ASN A 42 -18.88 4.31 -11.67
CA ASN A 42 -17.52 4.78 -11.89
C ASN A 42 -16.52 3.71 -11.44
N LEU A 43 -15.73 3.21 -12.40
CA LEU A 43 -14.62 2.30 -12.10
C LEU A 43 -13.49 3.06 -11.40
N HIS A 44 -12.72 2.33 -10.59
CA HIS A 44 -11.47 2.89 -10.07
C HIS A 44 -10.55 3.29 -11.22
N ARG A 45 -9.69 4.28 -10.98
CA ARG A 45 -8.64 4.64 -11.94
C ARG A 45 -7.51 3.61 -11.86
N SER A 46 -6.82 3.37 -12.98
CA SER A 46 -5.67 2.45 -13.04
C SER A 46 -4.48 2.89 -12.17
N GLY A 47 -4.40 4.19 -11.84
CA GLY A 47 -3.29 4.75 -11.05
C GLY A 47 -1.95 4.67 -11.77
N ARG A 48 -0.87 4.93 -11.02
CA ARG A 48 0.51 4.88 -11.52
C ARG A 48 1.08 3.47 -11.39
N PRO A 49 1.76 2.92 -12.43
CA PRO A 49 2.42 1.63 -12.31
C PRO A 49 3.55 1.65 -11.26
N THR A 50 3.73 0.52 -10.58
CA THR A 50 4.77 0.34 -9.56
C THR A 50 6.14 0.12 -10.19
N LYS A 51 7.21 0.61 -9.53
CA LYS A 51 8.60 0.37 -9.99
C LYS A 51 9.02 -1.10 -9.88
N ILE A 52 8.53 -1.81 -8.86
CA ILE A 52 8.80 -3.23 -8.66
C ILE A 52 7.81 -4.04 -9.50
N THR A 53 8.34 -4.99 -10.27
CA THR A 53 7.52 -5.91 -11.07
C THR A 53 6.88 -6.99 -10.16
N PRO A 54 5.74 -7.57 -10.55
CA PRO A 54 5.11 -8.63 -9.75
C PRO A 54 6.03 -9.83 -9.50
N ARG A 55 6.92 -10.16 -10.45
CA ARG A 55 7.92 -11.22 -10.30
C ARG A 55 8.98 -10.87 -9.25
N ALA A 56 9.50 -9.64 -9.30
CA ALA A 56 10.48 -9.16 -8.32
C ALA A 56 9.88 -9.10 -6.91
N GLN A 57 8.61 -8.65 -6.78
CA GLN A 57 7.90 -8.66 -5.50
C GLN A 57 7.78 -10.07 -4.91
N ARG A 58 7.41 -11.07 -5.72
CA ARG A 58 7.32 -12.46 -5.25
C ARG A 58 8.67 -13.00 -4.77
N ARG A 59 9.75 -12.71 -5.48
CA ARG A 59 11.11 -13.11 -5.06
C ARG A 59 11.49 -12.47 -3.73
N LEU A 60 11.22 -11.18 -3.59
CA LEU A 60 11.51 -10.44 -2.37
C LEU A 60 10.79 -11.04 -1.16
N ILE A 61 9.51 -11.37 -1.32
CA ILE A 61 8.73 -12.05 -0.26
C ILE A 61 9.37 -13.42 0.07
N GLN A 62 9.72 -14.22 -0.95
CA GLN A 62 10.35 -15.53 -0.74
C GLN A 62 11.71 -15.45 -0.03
N GLU A 63 12.55 -14.48 -0.40
CA GLU A 63 13.86 -14.25 0.24
C GLU A 63 13.69 -13.92 1.72
N VAL A 64 12.79 -12.98 2.05
CA VAL A 64 12.55 -12.60 3.45
C VAL A 64 11.86 -13.71 4.25
N THR A 65 11.01 -14.53 3.62
CA THR A 65 10.43 -15.70 4.30
C THR A 65 11.46 -16.79 4.60
N LYS A 66 12.46 -16.98 3.72
CA LYS A 66 13.55 -17.94 3.94
C LYS A 66 14.54 -17.45 5.00
N GLU A 67 14.92 -16.18 4.89
CA GLU A 67 15.92 -15.55 5.74
C GLU A 67 15.37 -14.23 6.29
N PRO A 68 14.65 -14.27 7.43
CA PRO A 68 13.97 -13.10 7.99
C PRO A 68 14.93 -12.02 8.52
N THR A 69 16.22 -12.33 8.65
CA THR A 69 17.27 -11.40 9.07
C THR A 69 17.87 -10.59 7.93
N THR A 70 17.48 -10.85 6.68
CA THR A 70 18.01 -10.14 5.50
C THR A 70 17.73 -8.64 5.57
N THR A 71 18.76 -7.84 5.29
CA THR A 71 18.64 -6.39 5.34
C THR A 71 18.08 -5.83 4.03
N SER A 72 17.46 -4.64 4.06
CA SER A 72 16.93 -4.02 2.84
C SER A 72 18.01 -3.72 1.77
N LYS A 73 19.29 -3.61 2.17
CA LYS A 73 20.41 -3.41 1.25
C LYS A 73 20.79 -4.70 0.50
N GLU A 74 20.77 -5.84 1.18
CA GLU A 74 20.97 -7.15 0.54
C GLU A 74 19.87 -7.44 -0.48
N LEU A 75 18.62 -7.18 -0.11
CA LEU A 75 17.48 -7.32 -1.03
C LEU A 75 17.61 -6.38 -2.24
N GLN A 76 18.16 -5.17 -2.06
CA GLN A 76 18.43 -4.25 -3.15
C GLN A 76 19.47 -4.81 -4.13
N ALA A 77 20.53 -5.46 -3.61
CA ALA A 77 21.54 -6.11 -4.43
C ALA A 77 20.95 -7.30 -5.22
N SER A 78 20.13 -8.14 -4.59
CA SER A 78 19.40 -9.24 -5.25
C SER A 78 18.52 -8.72 -6.40
N LEU A 79 17.81 -7.61 -6.19
CA LEU A 79 16.99 -6.99 -7.23
C LEU A 79 17.80 -6.38 -8.38
N ALA A 80 18.99 -5.85 -8.10
CA ALA A 80 19.89 -5.33 -9.12
C ALA A 80 20.34 -6.45 -10.09
N SER A 81 20.59 -7.66 -9.58
CA SER A 81 20.86 -8.85 -10.43
C SER A 81 19.70 -9.18 -11.37
N VAL A 82 18.46 -8.88 -10.96
CA VAL A 82 17.23 -9.06 -11.76
C VAL A 82 16.93 -7.83 -12.64
N LYS A 83 17.88 -6.90 -12.77
CA LYS A 83 17.76 -5.64 -13.53
C LYS A 83 16.65 -4.71 -13.02
N VAL A 84 16.27 -4.82 -11.74
CA VAL A 84 15.29 -3.93 -11.10
C VAL A 84 16.03 -2.99 -10.15
N SER A 85 16.27 -1.77 -10.60
CA SER A 85 16.88 -0.74 -9.76
C SER A 85 15.83 -0.03 -8.90
N VAL A 86 15.91 -0.23 -7.59
CA VAL A 86 15.02 0.39 -6.60
C VAL A 86 15.80 0.86 -5.39
N HIS A 87 15.28 1.87 -4.71
CA HIS A 87 15.83 2.39 -3.46
C HIS A 87 15.35 1.51 -2.28
N ASP A 88 16.16 1.40 -1.22
CA ASP A 88 15.88 0.62 0.00
C ASP A 88 14.51 0.96 0.63
N SER A 89 14.12 2.24 0.61
CA SER A 89 12.82 2.72 1.10
C SER A 89 11.64 2.17 0.29
N THR A 90 11.83 1.89 -1.00
CA THR A 90 10.80 1.25 -1.85
C THR A 90 10.62 -0.21 -1.47
N ILE A 91 11.72 -0.89 -1.12
CA ILE A 91 11.69 -2.27 -0.60
C ILE A 91 10.93 -2.33 0.72
N ARG A 92 11.27 -1.48 1.70
CA ARG A 92 10.56 -1.41 2.99
C ARG A 92 9.06 -1.12 2.85
N LYS A 93 8.69 -0.17 1.99
CA LYS A 93 7.27 0.14 1.71
C LYS A 93 6.55 -1.06 1.10
N THR A 94 7.22 -1.81 0.23
CA THR A 94 6.64 -3.00 -0.41
C THR A 94 6.46 -4.12 0.60
N LEU A 95 7.45 -4.35 1.47
CA LEU A 95 7.36 -5.31 2.57
C LEU A 95 6.23 -4.98 3.54
N GLY A 96 6.11 -3.72 3.98
CA GLY A 96 5.05 -3.29 4.88
C GLY A 96 3.65 -3.42 4.28
N LYS A 97 3.47 -3.18 2.97
CA LYS A 97 2.20 -3.45 2.27
C LYS A 97 1.82 -4.94 2.26
N ASN A 98 2.81 -5.82 2.37
CA ASN A 98 2.61 -7.26 2.42
C ASN A 98 2.59 -7.79 3.89
N GLY A 99 2.55 -6.91 4.89
CA GLY A 99 2.49 -7.28 6.32
C GLY A 99 3.82 -7.76 6.90
N ILE A 100 4.94 -7.60 6.18
CA ILE A 100 6.26 -8.02 6.65
C ILE A 100 6.91 -6.81 7.33
N HIS A 101 7.01 -6.89 8.65
CA HIS A 101 7.63 -5.88 9.49
C HIS A 101 8.93 -6.40 10.09
N GLY A 102 9.88 -5.48 10.33
CA GLY A 102 11.09 -5.83 11.06
C GLY A 102 10.79 -6.23 12.51
N PRO A 103 11.75 -6.84 13.23
CA PRO A 103 11.57 -7.22 14.61
C PRO A 103 11.14 -6.02 15.46
N SER A 104 9.99 -6.11 16.12
CA SER A 104 9.58 -5.11 17.10
C SER A 104 10.59 -5.12 18.25
N SER A 105 11.09 -3.95 18.64
CA SER A 105 11.92 -3.79 19.84
C SER A 105 11.18 -4.37 21.05
N LYS A 106 11.76 -5.40 21.69
CA LYS A 106 11.25 -5.90 22.97
C LYS A 106 11.33 -4.75 23.97
N ALA A 107 10.24 -4.48 24.68
CA ALA A 107 10.24 -3.53 25.79
C ALA A 107 11.35 -3.93 26.77
N LYS A 108 12.20 -2.99 27.17
CA LYS A 108 13.17 -3.21 28.24
C LYS A 108 12.38 -3.56 29.51
N THR A 109 12.48 -4.79 29.99
CA THR A 109 12.02 -5.12 31.34
C THR A 109 12.99 -4.48 32.33
N THR A 110 12.62 -3.35 32.92
CA THR A 110 13.33 -2.80 34.09
C THR A 110 12.98 -3.66 35.29
N ALA A 111 13.74 -4.74 35.48
CA ALA A 111 13.68 -5.59 36.67
C ALA A 111 15.10 -5.78 37.20
N ASP A 112 15.72 -4.69 37.63
CA ASP A 112 16.84 -4.74 38.57
C ASP A 112 16.91 -3.42 39.37
N GLN A 113 15.92 -3.24 40.25
CA GLN A 113 16.03 -2.34 41.39
C GLN A 113 15.94 -3.21 42.64
N LYS A 114 17.01 -3.96 42.93
CA LYS A 114 17.20 -4.55 44.25
C LYS A 114 18.18 -3.70 45.03
N GLU A 115 17.65 -3.10 46.10
CA GLU A 115 18.35 -2.52 47.24
C GLU A 115 19.70 -3.17 47.54
N HIS A 116 20.77 -2.36 47.52
CA HIS A 116 21.89 -2.58 48.40
C HIS A 116 21.73 -1.67 49.63
N LYS A 117 21.18 -2.24 50.70
CA LYS A 117 21.34 -1.69 52.06
C LYS A 117 22.79 -1.87 52.47
N GLY A 118 23.46 -0.78 52.84
CA GLY A 118 24.85 -0.81 53.30
C GLY A 118 25.35 0.59 53.64
N SER A 119 25.22 0.96 54.91
CA SER A 119 25.74 2.16 55.55
C SER A 119 27.27 2.25 55.45
N SER A 120 27.84 3.42 55.13
CA SER A 120 29.12 3.88 55.72
C SER A 120 29.44 5.34 55.41
N HIS A 121 29.39 6.13 56.48
CA HIS A 121 30.17 7.32 56.83
C HIS A 121 31.34 7.76 55.92
N PHE A 122 31.49 9.11 55.85
CA PHE A 122 32.75 9.87 55.94
C PHE A 122 33.63 9.99 54.69
N TRP A 123 33.79 11.22 54.18
CA TRP A 123 35.03 12.01 54.31
C TRP A 123 34.76 13.50 54.06
N GLN A 124 35.54 14.31 54.78
CA GLN A 124 35.39 15.73 55.05
C GLN A 124 35.80 16.61 53.87
N LYS A 125 35.21 17.81 53.77
CA LYS A 125 35.76 18.91 52.96
C LYS A 125 37.04 19.41 53.63
N THR A 126 38.15 19.29 52.95
CA THR A 126 39.38 20.03 53.27
C THR A 126 39.43 21.32 52.45
N SER A 127 39.60 22.42 53.20
CA SER A 127 40.07 23.78 52.89
C SER A 127 39.36 24.58 51.81
#